data_AF-A0A6N7MCM9-F1
#
_entry.id   AF-A0A6N7MCM9-F1
#
_cell.length_a   1.000
_cell.length_b   1.000
_cell.length_c   1.000
_cell.angle_alpha   90.00
_cell.angle_beta   90.00
_cell.angle_gamma   90.00
#
_symmetry.space_group_name_H-M   'P 1'
#
loop_
_entity.id
_entity.type
_entity.pdbx_description
1 polymer ?
#
loop_
_entity_poly.entity_id
_entity_poly.type
_entity_poly.pdbx_seq_one_letter_code
_entity_poly.pdbx_strand_id
1 'polypeptide(L)'
;MDFSKNTFKNKLFGPDTTTINSYVIYSINSNDKTHLPSEVKPNPFGLLNMLGNVSEFCQDWYSPDTYVSYNEATIMDPRGPADGLEHVIRGGS
;
A
#
# COMPACT_ATOMS: atom_id res chain seq x y z
N MET A 1 -15.91 -3.43 7.45
CA MET A 1 -15.93 -4.58 6.52
C MET A 1 -14.71 -5.41 6.83
N ASP A 2 -14.89 -6.67 7.23
CA ASP A 2 -13.81 -7.58 7.61
C ASP A 2 -13.37 -8.40 6.38
N PHE A 3 -12.14 -8.20 5.93
CA PHE A 3 -11.54 -8.85 4.77
C PHE A 3 -10.73 -10.10 5.14
N SER A 4 -10.86 -10.58 6.39
CA SER A 4 -10.17 -11.76 6.91
C SER A 4 -10.62 -13.06 6.24
N LYS A 5 -9.65 -13.93 5.93
CA LYS A 5 -9.85 -15.30 5.38
C LYS A 5 -10.58 -16.26 6.34
N ASN A 6 -10.95 -15.82 7.55
CA ASN A 6 -11.36 -16.72 8.64
C ASN A 6 -12.88 -16.89 8.81
N THR A 7 -13.72 -16.31 7.96
CA THR A 7 -15.17 -16.48 8.04
C THR A 7 -15.62 -17.73 7.28
N PHE A 8 -16.51 -18.55 7.86
CA PHE A 8 -17.04 -19.78 7.25
C PHE A 8 -17.54 -19.60 5.80
N LYS A 9 -18.11 -18.43 5.47
CA LYS A 9 -18.53 -18.05 4.12
C LYS A 9 -17.36 -17.91 3.12
N ASN A 10 -16.23 -17.34 3.54
CA ASN A 10 -15.05 -17.17 2.69
C ASN A 10 -14.38 -18.52 2.35
N LYS A 11 -14.56 -19.55 3.20
CA LYS A 11 -14.11 -20.92 2.91
C LYS A 11 -14.95 -21.63 1.84
N LEU A 12 -16.21 -21.25 1.66
CA LEU A 12 -17.12 -21.88 0.68
C LEU A 12 -17.21 -21.12 -0.65
N PHE A 13 -17.09 -19.80 -0.66
CA PHE A 13 -17.36 -18.97 -1.84
C PHE A 13 -16.22 -18.01 -2.22
N GLY A 14 -15.13 -18.00 -1.46
CA GLY A 14 -14.07 -17.00 -1.60
C GLY A 14 -14.46 -15.64 -0.98
N PRO A 15 -13.48 -14.77 -0.70
CA PRO A 15 -13.75 -13.43 -0.19
C PRO A 15 -14.36 -12.53 -1.29
N ASP A 16 -15.35 -11.70 -0.93
CA ASP A 16 -15.84 -10.65 -1.82
C ASP A 16 -14.79 -9.52 -1.91
N THR A 17 -14.07 -9.47 -3.03
CA THR A 17 -13.03 -8.47 -3.30
C THR A 17 -13.54 -7.34 -4.19
N THR A 18 -14.83 -7.27 -4.50
CA THR A 18 -15.37 -6.31 -5.48
C THR A 18 -15.03 -4.86 -5.13
N THR A 19 -15.13 -4.51 -3.85
CA THR A 19 -14.74 -3.18 -3.37
C THR A 19 -13.24 -2.93 -3.52
N ILE A 20 -12.39 -3.88 -3.11
CA ILE A 20 -10.92 -3.75 -3.20
C ILE A 20 -10.49 -3.57 -4.65
N ASN A 21 -11.02 -4.40 -5.55
CA ASN A 21 -10.68 -4.38 -6.97
C ASN A 21 -11.05 -3.06 -7.65
N SER A 22 -11.93 -2.23 -7.06
CA SER A 22 -12.25 -0.91 -7.59
C SER A 22 -11.22 0.18 -7.25
N TYR A 23 -10.27 -0.09 -6.35
CA TYR A 23 -9.22 0.85 -5.92
C TYR A 23 -7.79 0.33 -6.10
N VAL A 24 -7.62 -0.98 -6.25
CA VAL A 24 -6.32 -1.68 -6.15
C VAL A 24 -6.14 -2.63 -7.33
N ILE A 25 -4.97 -2.57 -7.96
CA ILE A 25 -4.49 -3.60 -8.89
C ILE A 25 -3.36 -4.35 -8.21
N TYR A 26 -3.46 -5.66 -8.04
CA TYR A 26 -2.50 -6.49 -7.31
C TYR A 26 -2.51 -7.91 -7.86
N SER A 27 -1.68 -8.80 -7.32
CA SER A 27 -1.51 -10.20 -7.78
C SER A 27 -2.77 -10.98 -8.16
N ILE A 28 -3.95 -10.68 -7.59
CA ILE A 28 -5.19 -11.39 -7.92
C ILE A 28 -5.87 -10.85 -9.19
N ASN A 29 -5.76 -9.56 -9.50
CA ASN A 29 -6.48 -8.93 -10.62
C ASN A 29 -5.56 -8.24 -11.66
N SER A 30 -4.24 -8.24 -11.47
CA SER A 30 -3.28 -7.59 -12.35
C SER A 30 -3.01 -8.35 -13.65
N ASN A 31 -3.32 -9.65 -13.72
CA ASN A 31 -2.92 -10.52 -14.83
C ASN A 31 -1.40 -10.40 -15.13
N ASP A 32 -0.59 -10.37 -14.07
CA ASP A 32 0.87 -10.27 -14.12
C ASP A 32 1.42 -9.05 -14.89
N LYS A 33 0.67 -7.94 -14.90
CA LYS A 33 1.09 -6.70 -15.55
C LYS A 33 0.61 -5.46 -14.79
N THR A 34 1.18 -4.32 -15.14
CA THR A 34 0.67 -3.00 -14.71
C THR A 34 -0.58 -2.61 -15.50
N HIS A 35 -1.38 -1.72 -14.92
CA HIS A 35 -2.62 -1.19 -15.47
C HIS A 35 -2.62 0.35 -15.51
N LEU A 36 -3.51 0.91 -16.32
CA LEU A 36 -3.65 2.36 -16.45
C LEU A 36 -4.32 2.97 -15.21
N PRO A 37 -3.97 4.20 -14.79
CA PRO A 37 -4.60 4.87 -13.65
C PRO A 37 -6.13 4.99 -13.75
N SER A 38 -6.67 5.06 -14.97
CA SER A 38 -8.11 5.16 -15.23
C SER A 38 -8.90 3.88 -14.88
N GLU A 39 -8.23 2.77 -14.58
CA GLU A 39 -8.88 1.49 -14.29
C GLU A 39 -9.29 1.35 -12.81
N VAL A 40 -8.86 2.28 -11.95
CA VAL A 40 -9.23 2.32 -10.53
C VAL A 40 -9.86 3.65 -10.14
N LYS A 41 -10.57 3.67 -9.02
CA LYS A 41 -11.12 4.88 -8.41
C LYS A 41 -10.08 5.57 -7.54
N PRO A 42 -10.11 6.91 -7.45
CA PRO A 42 -9.22 7.63 -6.55
C PRO A 42 -9.65 7.47 -5.10
N ASN A 43 -8.70 7.55 -4.17
CA ASN A 43 -9.00 7.71 -2.75
C ASN A 43 -9.59 9.12 -2.48
N PRO A 44 -10.06 9.44 -1.25
CA PRO A 44 -10.63 10.75 -0.93
C PRO A 44 -9.72 11.97 -1.17
N PHE A 45 -8.41 11.76 -1.37
CA PHE A 45 -7.44 12.79 -1.69
C PHE A 45 -7.20 12.96 -3.20
N GLY A 46 -7.90 12.19 -4.05
CA GLY A 46 -7.74 12.23 -5.50
C GLY A 46 -6.59 11.36 -6.04
N LEU A 47 -5.94 10.56 -5.18
CA LEU A 47 -4.79 9.73 -5.58
C LEU A 47 -5.24 8.36 -6.08
N LEU A 48 -4.62 7.88 -7.17
CA LEU A 48 -4.87 6.60 -7.83
C LEU A 48 -3.69 5.66 -7.60
N ASN A 49 -3.92 4.35 -7.66
CA ASN A 49 -2.87 3.33 -7.57
C ASN A 49 -1.97 3.38 -6.31
N MET A 50 -2.37 4.11 -5.26
CA MET A 50 -1.62 4.16 -4.00
C MET A 50 -1.45 2.78 -3.33
N LEU A 51 -2.29 1.81 -3.71
CA LEU A 51 -2.28 0.44 -3.24
C LEU A 51 -2.17 -0.46 -4.49
N GLY A 52 -0.98 -0.99 -4.76
CA GLY A 52 -0.68 -1.90 -5.87
C GLY A 52 -0.28 -1.23 -7.20
N ASN A 53 -0.43 -1.94 -8.32
CA ASN A 53 0.05 -1.61 -9.66
C ASN A 53 1.57 -1.61 -9.78
N VAL A 54 2.22 -0.64 -9.13
CA VAL A 54 3.67 -0.57 -8.99
C VAL A 54 3.99 -0.06 -7.61
N SER A 55 5.13 -0.51 -7.09
CA SER A 55 5.64 0.02 -5.84
C SER A 55 6.35 1.36 -6.09
N GLU A 56 6.14 2.31 -5.19
CA GLU A 56 6.59 3.69 -5.36
C GLU A 56 7.77 3.98 -4.42
N PHE A 57 8.90 4.44 -4.99
CA PHE A 57 10.06 4.87 -4.23
C PHE A 57 9.77 6.13 -3.43
N CYS A 58 10.26 6.17 -2.19
CA CYS A 58 10.30 7.36 -1.35
C CYS A 58 11.74 7.86 -1.23
N GLN A 59 11.90 9.15 -0.90
CA GLN A 59 13.22 9.76 -0.71
C GLN A 59 13.98 9.16 0.49
N ASP A 60 13.26 8.79 1.53
CA ASP A 60 13.77 8.34 2.82
C ASP A 60 14.64 7.09 2.70
N TRP A 61 15.70 7.03 3.50
CA TRP A 61 16.42 5.78 3.77
C TRP A 61 15.60 4.86 4.67
N TYR A 62 15.63 3.56 4.41
CA TYR A 62 14.95 2.58 5.25
C TYR A 62 15.78 2.26 6.50
N SER A 63 15.12 2.31 7.66
CA SER A 63 15.60 1.69 8.89
C SER A 63 14.41 1.18 9.71
N PRO A 64 14.48 -0.04 10.27
CA PRO A 64 13.37 -0.65 11.00
C PRO A 64 12.98 0.13 12.26
N ASP A 65 13.93 0.85 12.88
CA ASP A 65 13.74 1.55 14.15
C ASP A 65 13.38 3.04 13.98
N THR A 66 13.26 3.51 12.72
CA THR A 66 13.03 4.94 12.39
C THR A 66 11.87 5.52 13.18
N TYR A 67 10.72 4.86 13.18
CA TYR A 67 9.53 5.37 13.86
C TYR A 67 9.62 5.31 15.39
N VAL A 68 10.32 4.33 15.95
CA VAL A 68 10.54 4.24 17.40
C VAL A 68 11.46 5.38 17.89
N SER A 69 12.36 5.86 17.02
CA SER A 69 13.27 6.97 17.34
C SER A 69 12.59 8.34 17.38
N TYR A 70 11.40 8.48 16.80
CA TYR A 70 10.72 9.77 16.72
C TYR A 70 9.97 10.09 18.01
N ASN A 71 10.16 11.31 18.50
CA ASN A 71 9.34 11.87 19.56
C ASN A 71 8.08 12.48 18.95
N GLU A 72 6.94 11.82 19.13
CA GLU A 72 5.63 12.24 18.58
C GLU A 72 5.25 13.68 18.96
N ALA A 73 5.67 14.18 20.13
CA ALA A 73 5.32 15.52 20.59
C ALA A 73 6.07 16.64 19.84
N THR A 74 7.17 16.32 19.15
CA THR A 74 8.06 17.32 18.53
C THR A 74 8.38 17.02 17.06
N ILE A 75 7.89 15.92 16.51
CA ILE A 75 8.23 15.53 15.14
C ILE A 75 7.53 16.43 14.12
N MET A 76 8.29 16.93 13.16
CA MET A 76 7.82 17.79 12.08
C MET A 76 8.66 17.50 10.85
N ASP A 77 8.00 17.25 9.72
CA ASP A 77 8.62 16.90 8.43
C ASP A 77 9.80 15.90 8.53
N PRO A 78 9.57 14.70 9.10
CA PRO A 78 10.62 13.69 9.21
C PRO A 78 11.17 13.31 7.83
N ARG A 79 12.49 13.15 7.73
CA ARG A 79 13.18 12.77 6.48
C ARG A 79 13.84 11.39 6.50
N GLY A 80 13.53 10.60 7.55
CA GLY A 80 14.21 9.33 7.80
C GLY A 80 15.63 9.50 8.36
N PRO A 81 16.38 8.40 8.44
CA PRO A 81 17.81 8.41 8.78
C PRO A 81 18.65 9.22 7.79
N ALA A 82 19.82 9.70 8.24
CA ALA A 82 20.74 10.47 7.39
C ALA A 82 21.38 9.62 6.27
N ASP A 83 21.53 8.32 6.48
CA ASP A 83 22.06 7.33 5.55
C ASP A 83 21.36 5.97 5.69
N GLY A 84 21.60 5.09 4.72
CA GLY A 84 21.06 3.75 4.72
C GLY A 84 21.60 2.92 3.56
N LEU A 85 21.24 1.64 3.54
CA LEU A 85 21.59 0.72 2.46
C LEU A 85 20.53 0.73 1.34
N GLU A 86 19.27 1.04 1.69
CA GLU A 86 18.12 0.91 0.82
C GLU A 86 17.16 2.08 1.04
N HIS A 87 16.48 2.52 -0.01
CA HIS A 87 15.41 3.50 0.09
C HIS A 87 14.06 2.85 0.42
N VAL A 88 13.20 3.60 1.08
CA VAL A 88 11.83 3.15 1.39
C VAL A 88 11.04 2.98 0.10
N ILE A 89 10.27 1.89 0.02
CA ILE A 89 9.32 1.60 -1.04
C ILE A 89 7.94 1.39 -0.40
N ARG A 90 6.88 1.91 -1.03
CA ARG A 90 5.50 1.82 -0.54
C ARG A 90 4.54 1.32 -1.63
N GLY A 91 3.30 1.03 -1.23
CA GLY A 91 2.17 0.77 -2.14
C GLY A 91 1.93 -0.70 -2.47
N GLY A 92 2.98 -1.52 -2.60
CA GLY A 92 2.85 -2.90 -3.10
C GLY A 92 2.82 -2.96 -4.63
N SER A 93 2.43 -4.10 -5.21
CA SER A 93 2.38 -4.31 -6.67
C SER A 93 1.27 -5.27 -7.08
#